data_AF-A0A480BW84-F1
#
_entry.id   AF-A0A480BW84-F1
#
_cell.length_a   1.000
_cell.length_b   1.000
_cell.length_c   1.000
_cell.angle_alpha   90.00
_cell.angle_beta   90.00
_cell.angle_gamma   90.00
#
_symmetry.space_group_name_H-M   'P 1'
#
loop_
_entity.id
_entity.type
_entity.pdbx_description
1 polymer ?
#
loop_
_entity_poly.entity_id
_entity_poly.type
_entity_poly.pdbx_seq_one_letter_code
_entity_poly.pdbx_strand_id
1 'polypeptide(L)'
;MSRNTHRSRARLRELAEELAIGAAMRLRTDADEIRPVIDAVVAYLVEEYPAQDLYIPSAADLPVGQIRADFGAMSMRALCRKYRCDRRTIYRLLDEDG
;
A
#
# COMPACT_ATOMS: atom_id res chain seq x y z
N MET A 1 -16.63 26.74 11.62
CA MET A 1 -15.96 25.44 11.43
C MET A 1 -16.20 24.58 12.67
N SER A 2 -16.57 23.30 12.50
CA SER A 2 -16.90 22.40 13.62
C SER A 2 -15.63 21.77 14.23
N ARG A 3 -15.66 21.41 15.53
CA ARG A 3 -14.58 20.63 16.20
C ARG A 3 -14.19 19.36 15.42
N ASN A 4 -15.14 18.74 14.73
CA ASN A 4 -14.88 17.56 13.90
C ASN A 4 -13.95 17.86 12.72
N THR A 5 -14.13 18.99 12.05
CA THR A 5 -13.28 19.40 10.93
C THR A 5 -11.82 19.59 11.34
N HIS A 6 -11.58 20.13 12.54
CA HIS A 6 -10.23 20.27 13.09
C HIS A 6 -9.57 18.92 13.41
N ARG A 7 -10.32 17.99 14.01
CA ARG A 7 -9.81 16.65 14.33
C ARG A 7 -9.49 15.85 13.06
N SER A 8 -10.33 15.94 12.03
CA SER A 8 -10.07 15.27 10.73
C SER A 8 -8.83 15.82 10.03
N ARG A 9 -8.61 17.15 10.04
CA ARG A 9 -7.41 17.75 9.45
C ARG A 9 -6.12 17.37 10.18
N ALA A 10 -6.15 17.32 11.52
CA ALA A 10 -5.00 16.87 12.30
C ALA A 10 -4.63 15.43 11.95
N ARG A 11 -5.65 14.55 11.83
CA ARG A 11 -5.43 13.14 11.47
C ARG A 11 -4.87 12.97 10.06
N LEU A 12 -5.36 13.74 9.08
CA LEU A 12 -4.82 13.72 7.72
C LEU A 12 -3.35 14.15 7.68
N ARG A 13 -2.97 15.14 8.50
CA ARG A 13 -1.58 15.60 8.59
C ARG A 13 -0.65 14.54 9.18
N GLU A 14 -1.08 13.83 10.22
CA GLU A 14 -0.33 12.70 10.79
C GLU A 14 -0.11 11.59 9.75
N LEU A 15 -1.15 11.24 8.98
CA LEU A 15 -1.04 10.20 7.94
C LEU A 15 -0.14 10.63 6.79
N ALA A 16 -0.20 11.90 6.37
CA ALA A 16 0.69 12.45 5.36
C ALA A 16 2.17 12.43 5.82
N GLU A 17 2.42 12.66 7.12
CA GLU A 17 3.74 12.52 7.73
C GLU A 17 4.27 11.09 7.62
N GLU A 18 3.46 10.12 8.07
CA GLU A 18 3.83 8.69 8.00
C GLU A 18 4.11 8.24 6.55
N LEU A 19 3.31 8.71 5.59
CA LEU A 19 3.49 8.45 4.16
C LEU A 19 4.79 9.06 3.62
N ALA A 20 5.09 10.31 3.97
CA ALA A 20 6.32 10.98 3.54
C ALA A 20 7.57 10.25 4.05
N ILE A 21 7.56 9.84 5.32
CA ILE A 21 8.65 9.05 5.92
C ILE A 21 8.81 7.70 5.19
N GLY A 22 7.71 6.97 4.96
CA GLY A 22 7.74 5.69 4.25
C GLY A 22 8.24 5.81 2.81
N ALA A 23 7.80 6.84 2.09
CA ALA A 23 8.23 7.13 0.73
C ALA A 23 9.73 7.50 0.68
N ALA A 24 10.18 8.36 1.60
CA ALA A 24 11.57 8.77 1.72
C ALA A 24 12.51 7.58 1.95
N MET A 25 12.15 6.68 2.87
CA MET A 25 12.90 5.45 3.11
C MET A 25 13.00 4.56 1.87
N ARG A 26 11.90 4.42 1.11
CA ARG A 26 11.87 3.57 -0.10
C ARG A 26 12.66 4.16 -1.26
N LEU A 27 12.60 5.48 -1.42
CA LEU A 27 13.23 6.22 -2.51
C LEU A 27 14.67 6.68 -2.17
N ARG A 28 15.11 6.49 -0.92
CA ARG A 28 16.42 6.93 -0.40
C ARG A 28 16.64 8.44 -0.59
N THR A 29 15.60 9.22 -0.27
CA THR A 29 15.57 10.70 -0.34
C THR A 29 15.20 11.26 1.03
N ASP A 30 15.28 12.57 1.19
CA ASP A 30 14.83 13.24 2.41
C ASP A 30 13.28 13.26 2.49
N ALA A 31 12.74 13.16 3.70
CA ALA A 31 11.30 13.30 3.92
C ALA A 31 10.81 14.70 3.56
N ASP A 32 11.61 15.74 3.84
CA ASP A 32 11.28 17.12 3.49
C ASP A 32 11.27 17.35 1.97
N GLU A 33 12.09 16.61 1.22
CA GLU A 33 12.13 16.69 -0.25
C GLU A 33 10.89 16.08 -0.90
N ILE A 34 10.40 14.94 -0.38
CA ILE A 34 9.23 14.25 -0.95
C ILE A 34 7.91 14.78 -0.40
N ARG A 35 7.92 15.50 0.73
CA ARG A 35 6.72 15.99 1.41
C ARG A 35 5.79 16.82 0.53
N PRO A 36 6.26 17.78 -0.28
CA PRO A 36 5.37 18.57 -1.15
C PRO A 36 4.61 17.70 -2.17
N VAL A 37 5.24 16.63 -2.66
CA VAL A 37 4.61 15.68 -3.60
C VAL A 37 3.51 14.90 -2.89
N ILE A 38 3.79 14.39 -1.67
CA ILE A 38 2.80 13.66 -0.87
C ILE A 38 1.62 14.57 -0.51
N ASP A 39 1.87 15.80 -0.07
CA ASP A 39 0.82 16.75 0.28
C ASP A 39 -0.06 17.10 -0.93
N ALA A 40 0.52 17.27 -2.12
CA ALA A 40 -0.23 17.53 -3.35
C ALA A 40 -1.12 16.34 -3.75
N VAL A 41 -0.60 15.11 -3.62
CA VAL A 41 -1.37 13.88 -3.88
C VAL A 41 -2.52 13.74 -2.88
N VAL A 42 -2.26 13.94 -1.59
CA VAL A 42 -3.30 13.87 -0.55
C VAL A 42 -4.37 14.93 -0.79
N ALA A 43 -3.99 16.16 -1.13
CA ALA A 43 -4.93 17.23 -1.45
C ALA A 43 -5.83 16.84 -2.63
N TYR A 44 -5.24 16.36 -3.73
CA TYR A 44 -6.00 15.89 -4.89
C TYR A 44 -6.98 14.76 -4.53
N LEU A 45 -6.53 13.75 -3.78
CA LEU A 45 -7.39 12.61 -3.41
C LEU A 45 -8.55 13.03 -2.51
N VAL A 46 -8.33 13.97 -1.60
CA VAL A 46 -9.39 14.50 -0.72
C VAL A 46 -10.42 15.32 -1.50
N GLU A 47 -9.97 16.08 -2.51
CA GLU A 47 -10.86 16.88 -3.36
C GLU A 47 -11.65 16.03 -4.35
N GLU A 48 -11.00 15.08 -5.02
CA GLU A 48 -11.60 14.27 -6.09
C GLU A 48 -12.48 13.14 -5.56
N TYR A 49 -12.12 12.56 -4.41
CA TYR A 49 -12.83 11.42 -3.81
C TYR A 49 -13.29 11.73 -2.37
N PRO A 50 -14.10 12.78 -2.16
CA PRO A 50 -14.54 13.15 -0.83
C PRO A 50 -15.40 12.02 -0.24
N ALA A 51 -15.03 11.57 0.97
CA ALA A 51 -15.74 10.55 1.74
C ALA A 51 -15.74 9.11 1.17
N GLN A 52 -14.87 8.80 0.20
CA GLN A 52 -14.65 7.41 -0.23
C GLN A 52 -13.51 6.79 0.55
N ASP A 53 -13.73 5.58 1.07
CA ASP A 53 -12.64 4.75 1.60
C ASP A 53 -11.86 4.20 0.41
N LEU A 54 -10.84 4.95 0.00
CA LEU A 54 -10.00 4.61 -1.16
C LEU A 54 -9.21 3.34 -0.84
N TYR A 55 -9.60 2.23 -1.47
CA TYR A 55 -8.76 1.06 -1.53
C TYR A 55 -7.51 1.39 -2.35
N ILE A 56 -6.37 1.58 -1.67
CA ILE A 56 -5.06 1.69 -2.32
C ILE A 56 -4.50 0.26 -2.39
N PRO A 57 -4.47 -0.38 -3.57
CA PRO A 57 -3.81 -1.67 -3.71
C PRO A 57 -2.34 -1.46 -3.34
N SER A 58 -1.83 -2.21 -2.35
CA SER A 58 -0.39 -2.19 -2.12
C SER A 58 0.26 -2.77 -3.36
N ALA A 59 1.04 -1.95 -4.07
CA ALA A 59 1.67 -2.29 -5.34
C ALA A 59 2.83 -3.29 -5.15
N ALA A 60 2.50 -4.48 -4.67
CA ALA A 60 3.24 -5.68 -4.97
C ALA A 60 2.42 -6.43 -6.01
N ASP A 61 2.69 -6.16 -7.29
CA ASP A 61 2.27 -7.05 -8.36
C ASP A 61 2.94 -8.40 -8.10
N LEU A 62 2.20 -9.29 -7.44
CA LEU A 62 2.66 -10.63 -7.19
C LEU A 62 2.72 -11.33 -8.55
N PRO A 63 3.86 -11.95 -8.93
CA PRO A 63 3.99 -12.58 -10.23
C PRO A 63 3.21 -13.90 -10.24
N VAL A 64 1.88 -13.82 -10.38
CA VAL A 64 0.94 -14.96 -10.23
C VAL A 64 1.33 -16.13 -11.12
N GLY A 65 1.70 -15.87 -12.37
CA GLY A 65 2.17 -16.92 -13.29
C GLY A 65 3.40 -17.67 -12.77
N GLN A 66 4.35 -16.96 -12.16
CA GLN A 66 5.53 -17.59 -11.56
C GLN A 66 5.19 -18.31 -10.24
N ILE A 67 4.31 -17.73 -9.41
CA ILE A 67 3.83 -18.36 -8.17
C ILE A 67 3.17 -19.71 -8.50
N ARG A 68 2.39 -19.78 -9.57
CA ARG A 68 1.77 -21.02 -10.07
C ARG A 68 2.79 -22.02 -10.58
N ALA A 69 3.78 -21.59 -11.36
CA ALA A 69 4.84 -22.47 -11.84
C ALA A 69 5.67 -23.07 -10.69
N ASP A 70 5.91 -22.29 -9.64
CA ASP A 70 6.64 -22.72 -8.44
C ASP A 70 5.78 -23.56 -7.48
N PHE A 71 4.45 -23.50 -7.62
CA PHE A 71 3.51 -24.29 -6.84
C PHE A 71 3.61 -25.77 -7.23
N GLY A 72 3.88 -26.63 -6.25
CA GLY A 72 4.16 -28.06 -6.47
C GLY A 72 5.66 -28.37 -6.66
N ALA A 73 6.46 -27.41 -7.12
CA ALA A 73 7.93 -27.54 -7.19
C ALA A 73 8.62 -27.15 -5.86
N MET A 74 8.00 -26.26 -5.09
CA MET A 74 8.53 -25.76 -3.81
C MET A 74 7.57 -26.05 -2.65
N SER A 75 8.13 -26.16 -1.43
CA SER A 75 7.30 -26.19 -0.22
C SER A 75 6.61 -24.84 0.02
N MET A 76 5.42 -24.87 0.63
CA MET A 76 4.66 -23.66 0.96
C MET A 76 5.48 -22.64 1.78
N ARG A 77 6.30 -23.13 2.72
CA ARG A 77 7.18 -22.26 3.52
C ARG A 77 8.22 -21.54 2.67
N ALA A 78 8.72 -22.19 1.63
CA ALA A 78 9.69 -21.60 0.70
C ALA A 78 9.03 -20.60 -0.24
N LEU A 79 7.81 -20.89 -0.72
CA LEU A 79 6.97 -19.96 -1.47
C LEU A 79 6.67 -18.67 -0.70
N CYS A 80 6.13 -18.77 0.53
CA CYS A 80 5.84 -17.60 1.37
C CYS A 80 7.10 -16.74 1.59
N ARG A 81 8.26 -17.37 1.75
CA ARG A 81 9.54 -16.66 1.93
C ARG A 81 10.00 -15.98 0.65
N LYS A 82 9.91 -16.65 -0.50
CA LYS A 82 10.34 -16.13 -1.80
C LYS A 82 9.51 -14.91 -2.22
N TYR A 83 8.19 -14.99 -2.07
CA TYR A 83 7.25 -13.96 -2.50
C TYR A 83 6.82 -13.00 -1.39
N ARG A 84 7.35 -13.18 -0.17
CA ARG A 84 7.08 -12.33 1.00
C ARG A 84 5.58 -12.10 1.25
N CYS A 85 4.78 -13.13 1.03
CA CYS A 85 3.34 -13.12 1.25
C CYS A 85 2.94 -14.29 2.16
N ASP A 86 1.77 -14.15 2.80
CA ASP A 86 1.27 -15.21 3.66
C ASP A 86 0.69 -16.37 2.84
N ARG A 87 0.47 -17.49 3.52
CA ARG A 87 -0.09 -18.69 2.91
C ARG A 87 -1.50 -18.46 2.35
N ARG A 88 -2.30 -17.59 2.99
CA ARG A 88 -3.70 -17.32 2.58
C ARG A 88 -3.73 -16.58 1.25
N THR A 89 -2.82 -15.63 1.06
CA THR A 89 -2.60 -14.87 -0.16
C THR A 89 -2.22 -15.81 -1.30
N ILE A 90 -1.29 -16.74 -1.07
CA ILE A 90 -0.90 -17.73 -2.08
C ILE A 90 -2.10 -18.58 -2.50
N TYR A 91 -2.88 -19.14 -1.57
CA TYR A 91 -4.05 -19.94 -1.93
C TYR A 91 -5.10 -19.13 -2.70
N ARG A 92 -5.37 -17.89 -2.29
CA ARG A 92 -6.31 -17.02 -3.02
C ARG A 92 -5.90 -16.81 -4.47
N LEU A 93 -4.62 -16.55 -4.72
CA LEU A 93 -4.09 -16.36 -6.09
C LEU A 93 -4.13 -17.63 -6.95
N LEU A 94 -4.17 -18.80 -6.31
CA LEU A 94 -4.32 -20.09 -6.99
C LEU A 94 -5.80 -20.41 -7.27
N ASP A 95 -6.71 -19.98 -6.40
CA ASP A 95 -8.16 -20.20 -6.52
C ASP A 95 -8.84 -19.25 -7.53
N GLU A 96 -8.30 -18.05 -7.77
CA GLU A 96 -8.91 -17.03 -8.65
C GLU A 96 -9.01 -17.43 -10.15
N ASP A 97 -8.43 -18.55 -10.57
CA ASP A 97 -8.55 -19.10 -11.94
C ASP A 97 -9.34 -20.44 -12.00
N GLY A 98 -10.11 -20.76 -10.96
CA GLY A 98 -10.99 -21.93 -10.90
C GLY A 98 -12.36 -21.73 -11.53
#